data_AF-A0A7W5AKN1-F1
#
_entry.id   AF-A0A7W5AKN1-F1
#
_cell.length_a   1.000
_cell.length_b   1.000
_cell.length_c   1.000
_cell.angle_alpha   90.00
_cell.angle_beta   90.00
_cell.angle_gamma   90.00
#
_symmetry.space_group_name_H-M   'P 1'
#
loop_
_entity.id
_entity.type
_entity.pdbx_description
1 polymer ?
#
loop_
_entity_poly.entity_id
_entity_poly.type
_entity_poly.pdbx_seq_one_letter_code
_entity_poly.pdbx_strand_id
1 'polypeptide(L)'
;MNQPDTDSTDPNEANIALVNALMAQLNVTRDQLDRAGMTPIRPVPTFTEYIPQVRAAVTAGTLRAYDTYWQRISTHWGDRRLNEPTPTEIKELAQLARQNAITRRNSRGGGSAAEHLIAALRCIYQHAINDRLLGANDNPAARVRKPRRQPSLREALPERAIADIVKVTSETGNDPELDLLILRLHLETACRQGGALHAHRHDLDTDQCLIRLHEKGQTQRWQPISPTLTRALVAHFDTRGDGNPASQILRYRNGRPVGKRRYDNIWKRIRTHLRWADTHQISAHWLRHTTLTWVERHFGQSIAQRYAGHTDSSRQATISVYTKATQAEVAQALSALTGETHPLATAEHMTALLTARFLQTAHDGATTSAEASPR
;
A
#
# COMPACT_ATOMS: atom_id res chain seq x y z
N MET A 1 -41.05 -3.42 73.45
CA MET A 1 -41.75 -3.16 72.18
C MET A 1 -40.68 -3.12 71.09
N ASN A 2 -40.30 -4.30 70.58
CA ASN A 2 -39.30 -4.42 69.51
C ASN A 2 -40.04 -4.93 68.26
N GLN A 3 -40.18 -4.08 67.25
CA GLN A 3 -40.48 -4.54 65.89
C GLN A 3 -39.20 -5.15 65.30
N PRO A 4 -39.27 -6.31 64.61
CA PRO A 4 -38.14 -6.78 63.81
C PRO A 4 -38.14 -6.11 62.45
N ASP A 5 -36.94 -5.73 62.02
CA ASP A 5 -36.62 -5.18 60.69
C ASP A 5 -37.07 -6.13 59.57
N THR A 6 -37.93 -5.64 58.68
CA THR A 6 -38.30 -6.32 57.45
C THR A 6 -37.22 -6.14 56.39
N ASP A 7 -36.47 -7.22 56.18
CA ASP A 7 -36.05 -7.77 54.88
C ASP A 7 -35.65 -6.75 53.80
N SER A 8 -34.37 -6.41 53.77
CA SER A 8 -33.71 -5.82 52.60
C SER A 8 -33.47 -6.93 51.56
N THR A 9 -34.49 -7.27 50.78
CA THR A 9 -34.33 -8.21 49.65
C THR A 9 -33.27 -7.68 48.69
N ASP A 10 -32.19 -8.44 48.50
CA ASP A 10 -31.12 -8.09 47.56
C ASP A 10 -31.74 -7.91 46.16
N PRO A 11 -31.57 -6.75 45.49
CA PRO A 11 -32.12 -6.52 44.16
C PRO A 11 -31.73 -7.61 43.15
N ASN A 12 -30.60 -8.29 43.38
CA ASN A 12 -30.17 -9.41 42.57
C ASN A 12 -31.05 -10.66 42.75
N GLU A 13 -31.54 -10.91 43.96
CA GLU A 13 -32.44 -12.03 44.28
C GLU A 13 -33.83 -11.83 43.68
N ALA A 14 -34.34 -10.60 43.72
CA ALA A 14 -35.58 -10.21 43.03
C ALA A 14 -35.48 -10.36 41.50
N ASN A 15 -34.34 -9.98 40.91
CA ASN A 15 -34.09 -10.15 39.48
C ASN A 15 -33.99 -11.63 39.09
N ILE A 16 -33.35 -12.47 39.91
CA ILE A 16 -33.27 -13.91 39.68
C ILE A 16 -34.67 -14.55 39.76
N ALA A 17 -35.50 -14.17 40.72
CA ALA A 17 -36.87 -14.64 40.83
C ALA A 17 -37.72 -14.28 39.59
N LEU A 18 -37.57 -13.04 39.08
CA LEU A 18 -38.26 -12.58 37.88
C LEU A 18 -37.84 -13.37 36.62
N VAL A 19 -36.53 -13.61 36.45
CA VAL A 19 -36.01 -14.40 35.33
C VAL A 19 -36.55 -15.84 35.39
N ASN A 20 -36.57 -16.45 36.57
CA ASN A 20 -37.11 -17.80 36.75
C ASN A 20 -38.61 -17.88 36.42
N ALA A 21 -39.39 -16.88 36.84
CA ALA A 21 -40.82 -16.80 36.52
C ALA A 21 -41.07 -16.67 35.01
N LEU A 22 -40.26 -15.87 34.31
CA LEU A 22 -40.35 -15.70 32.86
C LEU A 22 -39.97 -16.99 32.12
N MET A 23 -38.92 -17.69 32.56
CA MET A 23 -38.53 -18.99 31.98
C MET A 23 -39.62 -20.04 32.13
N ALA A 24 -40.28 -20.08 33.30
CA ALA A 24 -41.42 -20.96 33.54
C ALA A 24 -42.61 -20.63 32.62
N GLN A 25 -42.94 -19.34 32.43
CA GLN A 25 -44.00 -18.91 31.51
C GLN A 25 -43.73 -19.31 30.04
N LEU A 26 -42.48 -19.21 29.60
CA LEU A 26 -42.08 -19.52 28.23
C LEU A 26 -41.84 -21.02 28.01
N ASN A 27 -41.94 -21.84 29.07
CA ASN A 27 -41.64 -23.27 29.06
C ASN A 27 -40.22 -23.56 28.51
N VAL A 28 -39.28 -22.67 28.82
CA VAL A 28 -37.88 -22.77 28.42
C VAL A 28 -37.05 -23.20 29.63
N THR A 29 -36.28 -24.28 29.46
CA THR A 29 -35.33 -24.76 30.45
C THR A 29 -33.95 -24.11 30.26
N ARG A 30 -33.16 -24.05 31.35
CA ARG A 30 -31.78 -23.56 31.28
C ARG A 30 -30.95 -24.35 30.25
N ASP A 31 -31.10 -25.67 30.23
CA ASP A 31 -30.49 -26.55 29.22
C ASP A 31 -30.92 -26.26 27.78
N GLN A 32 -32.12 -25.71 27.55
CA GLN A 32 -32.57 -25.28 26.23
C GLN A 32 -31.96 -23.94 25.82
N LEU A 33 -31.73 -23.01 26.75
CA LEU A 33 -30.98 -21.77 26.49
C LEU A 33 -29.50 -22.08 26.17
N ASP A 34 -28.89 -22.97 26.94
CA ASP A 34 -27.51 -23.40 26.73
C ASP A 34 -27.36 -24.14 25.38
N ARG A 35 -28.33 -25.00 25.01
CA ARG A 35 -28.39 -25.66 23.69
C ARG A 35 -28.74 -24.72 22.53
N ALA A 36 -29.46 -23.63 22.79
CA ALA A 36 -29.71 -22.57 21.80
C ALA A 36 -28.45 -21.72 21.50
N GLY A 37 -27.31 -22.03 22.11
CA GLY A 37 -26.04 -21.32 21.90
C GLY A 37 -25.98 -19.98 22.62
N MET A 38 -26.88 -19.71 23.56
CA MET A 38 -26.83 -18.52 24.41
C MET A 38 -25.77 -18.74 25.49
N THR A 39 -24.52 -18.67 25.05
CA THR A 39 -23.34 -18.59 25.93
C THR A 39 -23.57 -17.41 26.90
N PRO A 40 -23.26 -17.52 28.20
CA PRO A 40 -23.32 -16.37 29.10
C PRO A 40 -22.61 -15.19 28.44
N ILE A 41 -23.36 -14.11 28.21
CA ILE A 41 -22.88 -12.94 27.50
C ILE A 41 -21.69 -12.41 28.29
N ARG A 42 -20.47 -12.74 27.85
CA ARG A 42 -19.28 -12.08 28.36
C ARG A 42 -19.53 -10.59 28.12
N PRO A 43 -19.46 -9.74 29.16
CA PRO A 43 -19.78 -8.33 28.98
C PRO A 43 -18.89 -7.78 27.86
N VAL A 44 -19.52 -7.10 26.89
CA VAL A 44 -18.81 -6.49 25.77
C VAL A 44 -17.75 -5.56 26.35
N PRO A 45 -16.46 -5.73 26.02
CA PRO A 45 -15.39 -4.95 26.64
C PRO A 45 -15.49 -3.48 26.26
N THR A 46 -14.80 -2.64 27.02
CA THR A 46 -14.64 -1.23 26.69
C THR A 46 -13.56 -1.01 25.62
N PHE A 47 -13.52 0.18 25.03
CA PHE A 47 -12.44 0.52 24.09
C PHE A 47 -11.05 0.46 24.74
N THR A 48 -10.93 0.89 26.00
CA THR A 48 -9.67 0.84 26.76
C THR A 48 -9.18 -0.59 26.97
N GLU A 49 -10.08 -1.54 27.21
CA GLU A 49 -9.74 -2.96 27.40
C GLU A 49 -9.38 -3.67 26.09
N TYR A 50 -10.04 -3.30 24.99
CA TYR A 50 -9.95 -4.06 23.74
C TYR A 50 -8.92 -3.54 22.74
N ILE A 51 -8.72 -2.21 22.63
CA ILE A 51 -7.74 -1.62 21.70
C ILE A 51 -6.31 -2.17 21.89
N PRO A 52 -5.79 -2.39 23.12
CA PRO A 52 -4.47 -3.00 23.31
C PRO A 52 -4.33 -4.39 22.67
N GLN A 53 -5.39 -5.21 22.69
CA GLN A 53 -5.40 -6.54 22.07
C GLN A 53 -5.32 -6.42 20.55
N VAL A 54 -6.11 -5.52 19.97
CA VAL A 54 -6.07 -5.23 18.52
C VAL A 54 -4.69 -4.69 18.11
N ARG A 55 -4.08 -3.81 18.91
CA ARG A 55 -2.72 -3.30 18.67
C ARG A 55 -1.68 -4.41 18.58
N ALA A 56 -1.76 -5.40 19.48
CA ALA A 56 -0.85 -6.55 19.49
C ALA A 56 -1.08 -7.49 18.30
N ALA A 57 -2.31 -7.59 17.80
CA ALA A 57 -2.68 -8.51 16.72
C ALA A 57 -2.39 -7.97 15.30
N VAL A 58 -2.36 -6.66 15.09
CA VAL A 58 -2.20 -6.09 13.75
C VAL A 58 -0.73 -5.97 13.31
N THR A 59 -0.50 -5.94 12.00
CA THR A 59 0.84 -5.68 11.44
C THR A 59 1.36 -4.29 11.85
N ALA A 60 2.68 -4.14 11.91
CA ALA A 60 3.34 -2.85 12.15
C ALA A 60 2.95 -1.76 11.12
N GLY A 61 2.52 -2.14 9.92
CA GLY A 61 2.00 -1.22 8.91
C GLY A 61 0.62 -0.66 9.26
N THR A 62 -0.27 -1.53 9.73
CA THR A 62 -1.62 -1.16 10.19
C THR A 62 -1.53 -0.34 11.47
N LEU A 63 -0.70 -0.75 12.43
CA LEU A 63 -0.49 -0.02 13.68
C LEU A 63 -0.02 1.41 13.38
N ARG A 64 1.02 1.60 12.56
CA ARG A 64 1.48 2.95 12.17
C ARG A 64 0.40 3.81 11.50
N ALA A 65 -0.55 3.20 10.78
CA ALA A 65 -1.61 3.92 10.10
C ALA A 65 -2.78 4.29 11.03
N TYR A 66 -3.09 3.45 12.01
CA TYR A 66 -4.30 3.58 12.83
C TYR A 66 -4.03 3.99 14.27
N ASP A 67 -2.80 3.87 14.79
CA ASP A 67 -2.52 4.07 16.21
C ASP A 67 -2.93 5.47 16.71
N THR A 68 -2.61 6.53 15.97
CA THR A 68 -3.07 7.89 16.30
C THR A 68 -4.59 8.01 16.37
N TYR A 69 -5.32 7.28 15.52
CA TYR A 69 -6.79 7.28 15.54
C TYR A 69 -7.32 6.43 16.69
N TRP A 70 -6.70 5.29 16.99
CA TRP A 70 -7.04 4.49 18.16
C TRP A 70 -6.80 5.22 19.46
N GLN A 71 -5.70 5.98 19.60
CA GLN A 71 -5.49 6.86 20.75
C GLN A 71 -6.64 7.87 20.89
N ARG A 72 -7.04 8.53 19.80
CA ARG A 72 -8.19 9.47 19.82
C ARG A 72 -9.50 8.79 20.19
N ILE A 73 -9.73 7.56 19.73
CA ILE A 73 -10.91 6.76 20.07
C ILE A 73 -10.87 6.40 21.55
N SER A 74 -9.74 5.93 22.09
CA SER A 74 -9.58 5.65 23.52
C SER A 74 -9.76 6.90 24.37
N THR A 75 -9.26 8.06 23.94
CA THR A 75 -9.49 9.32 24.68
C THR A 75 -10.96 9.73 24.70
N HIS A 76 -11.70 9.47 23.61
CA HIS A 76 -13.09 9.93 23.50
C HIS A 76 -14.12 8.93 24.05
N TRP A 77 -13.87 7.63 23.90
CA TRP A 77 -14.80 6.54 24.24
C TRP A 77 -14.15 5.43 25.07
N GLY A 78 -13.03 5.69 25.76
CA GLY A 78 -12.26 4.68 26.48
C GLY A 78 -13.10 3.77 27.38
N ASP A 79 -13.96 4.36 28.21
CA ASP A 79 -14.78 3.64 29.19
C ASP A 79 -16.10 3.11 28.62
N ARG A 80 -16.43 3.46 27.37
CA ARG A 80 -17.65 2.97 26.70
C ARG A 80 -17.44 1.56 26.19
N ARG A 81 -18.50 0.74 26.27
CA ARG A 81 -18.51 -0.61 25.68
C ARG A 81 -18.57 -0.53 24.16
N LEU A 82 -18.00 -1.52 23.48
CA LEU A 82 -17.97 -1.52 22.01
C LEU A 82 -19.36 -1.52 21.36
N ASN A 83 -20.42 -1.96 22.04
CA ASN A 83 -21.80 -1.96 21.52
C ASN A 83 -22.57 -0.65 21.77
N GLU A 84 -21.99 0.33 22.46
CA GLU A 84 -22.69 1.57 22.80
C GLU A 84 -22.64 2.65 21.70
N PRO A 85 -21.52 2.89 20.98
CA PRO A 85 -21.47 3.95 19.98
C PRO A 85 -22.42 3.69 18.81
N THR A 86 -23.25 4.69 18.52
CA THR A 86 -24.14 4.67 17.36
C THR A 86 -23.41 5.06 16.07
N PRO A 87 -23.97 4.73 14.89
CA PRO A 87 -23.43 5.24 13.62
C PRO A 87 -23.35 6.77 13.54
N THR A 88 -24.25 7.49 14.21
CA THR A 88 -24.26 8.96 14.25
C THR A 88 -23.07 9.50 15.02
N GLU A 89 -22.79 8.96 16.20
CA GLU A 89 -21.63 9.35 17.02
C GLU A 89 -20.30 9.03 16.31
N ILE A 90 -20.23 7.93 15.55
CA ILE A 90 -19.06 7.64 14.68
C ILE A 90 -18.89 8.69 13.60
N LYS A 91 -19.99 9.17 13.01
CA LYS A 91 -19.94 10.24 12.01
C LYS A 91 -19.48 11.57 12.63
N GLU A 92 -19.92 11.88 13.84
CA GLU A 92 -19.49 13.06 14.60
C GLU A 92 -18.00 13.01 14.92
N LEU A 93 -17.51 11.89 15.44
CA LEU A 93 -16.08 11.72 15.72
C LEU A 93 -15.24 11.81 14.43
N ALA A 94 -15.74 11.27 13.31
CA ALA A 94 -15.10 11.41 12.00
C ALA A 94 -15.04 12.87 11.54
N GLN A 95 -16.09 13.66 11.79
CA GLN A 95 -16.13 15.07 11.48
C GLN A 95 -15.18 15.88 12.38
N LEU A 96 -15.07 15.55 13.65
CA LEU A 96 -14.06 16.14 14.55
C LEU A 96 -12.64 15.83 14.08
N ALA A 97 -12.38 14.58 13.68
CA ALA A 97 -11.09 14.18 13.12
C ALA A 97 -10.76 14.93 11.81
N ARG A 98 -11.77 15.28 11.01
CA ARG A 98 -11.64 16.11 9.81
C ARG A 98 -11.28 17.55 10.14
N GLN A 99 -11.97 18.16 11.11
CA GLN A 99 -11.75 19.54 11.55
C GLN A 99 -10.37 19.72 12.18
N ASN A 100 -9.94 18.75 12.99
CA ASN A 100 -8.63 18.75 13.66
C ASN A 100 -7.49 18.24 12.76
N ALA A 101 -7.74 18.02 11.46
CA ALA A 101 -6.71 17.59 10.53
C ALA A 101 -5.72 18.73 10.27
N ILE A 102 -4.42 18.43 10.33
CA ILE A 102 -3.38 19.43 10.04
C ILE A 102 -3.55 19.92 8.60
N THR A 103 -3.89 21.20 8.45
CA THR A 103 -3.99 21.85 7.15
C THR A 103 -2.60 22.15 6.60
N ARG A 104 -2.20 21.39 5.60
CA ARG A 104 -1.01 21.64 4.76
C ARG A 104 -1.43 22.27 3.44
N ARG A 105 -0.49 22.82 2.67
CA ARG A 105 -0.74 23.39 1.33
C ARG A 105 -1.43 22.40 0.37
N ASN A 106 -1.17 21.10 0.54
CA ASN A 106 -1.81 20.02 -0.23
C ASN A 106 -3.00 19.36 0.48
N SER A 107 -3.52 19.97 1.56
CA SER A 107 -4.68 19.44 2.28
C SER A 107 -5.93 19.49 1.41
N ARG A 108 -6.69 18.41 1.42
CA ARG A 108 -7.97 18.28 0.69
C ARG A 108 -9.14 18.31 1.69
N GLY A 109 -9.17 19.35 2.53
CA GLY A 109 -10.24 19.59 3.50
C GLY A 109 -10.40 18.49 4.56
N GLY A 110 -9.30 17.84 4.97
CA GLY A 110 -9.30 16.86 6.06
C GLY A 110 -10.00 15.51 5.77
N GLY A 111 -10.51 15.29 4.55
CA GLY A 111 -11.31 14.10 4.22
C GLY A 111 -10.58 12.77 4.49
N SER A 112 -9.26 12.72 4.25
CA SER A 112 -8.45 11.54 4.58
C SER A 112 -8.46 11.23 6.09
N ALA A 113 -8.50 12.24 6.96
CA ALA A 113 -8.49 12.01 8.40
C ALA A 113 -9.80 11.37 8.89
N ALA A 114 -10.95 11.85 8.39
CA ALA A 114 -12.25 11.22 8.63
C ALA A 114 -12.30 9.79 8.08
N GLU A 115 -11.78 9.58 6.86
CA GLU A 115 -11.72 8.26 6.24
C GLU A 115 -10.87 7.28 7.08
N HIS A 116 -9.70 7.72 7.54
CA HIS A 116 -8.80 6.91 8.35
C HIS A 116 -9.37 6.59 9.73
N LEU A 117 -10.06 7.54 10.38
CA LEU A 117 -10.77 7.26 11.63
C LEU A 117 -11.82 6.16 11.44
N ILE A 118 -12.67 6.27 10.42
CA ILE A 118 -13.69 5.26 10.13
C ILE A 118 -13.03 3.91 9.79
N ALA A 119 -11.91 3.92 9.05
CA ALA A 119 -11.17 2.70 8.76
C ALA A 119 -10.56 2.07 10.03
N ALA A 120 -10.03 2.88 10.94
CA ALA A 120 -9.47 2.43 12.21
C ALA A 120 -10.55 1.84 13.14
N LEU A 121 -11.73 2.46 13.21
CA LEU A 121 -12.90 1.91 13.91
C LEU A 121 -13.32 0.58 13.30
N ARG A 122 -13.50 0.51 11.97
CA ARG A 122 -13.86 -0.75 11.29
C ARG A 122 -12.84 -1.86 11.54
N CYS A 123 -11.55 -1.53 11.70
CA CYS A 123 -10.53 -2.49 12.10
C CYS A 123 -10.83 -3.07 13.50
N ILE A 124 -11.09 -2.21 14.50
CA ILE A 124 -11.46 -2.64 15.87
C ILE A 124 -12.69 -3.54 15.83
N TYR A 125 -13.78 -3.08 15.20
CA TYR A 125 -15.03 -3.83 15.13
C TYR A 125 -14.89 -5.16 14.38
N GLN A 126 -14.07 -5.22 13.32
CA GLN A 126 -13.83 -6.48 12.61
C GLN A 126 -13.13 -7.50 13.51
N HIS A 127 -12.14 -7.08 14.30
CA HIS A 127 -11.52 -7.97 15.28
C HIS A 127 -12.54 -8.39 16.35
N ALA A 128 -13.37 -7.46 16.87
CA ALA A 128 -14.37 -7.78 17.88
C ALA A 128 -15.40 -8.82 17.40
N ILE A 129 -15.80 -8.74 16.12
CA ILE A 129 -16.68 -9.74 15.49
C ILE A 129 -15.97 -11.08 15.33
N ASN A 130 -14.71 -11.07 14.88
CA ASN A 130 -13.93 -12.30 14.72
C ASN A 130 -13.70 -13.00 16.07
N ASP A 131 -13.53 -12.23 17.13
CA ASP A 131 -13.39 -12.71 18.52
C ASP A 131 -14.75 -13.04 19.16
N ARG A 132 -15.86 -12.93 18.40
CA ARG A 132 -17.24 -13.21 18.82
C ARG A 132 -17.72 -12.35 20.00
N LEU A 133 -17.15 -11.16 20.17
CA LEU A 133 -17.56 -10.16 21.16
C LEU A 133 -18.75 -9.32 20.68
N LEU A 134 -18.98 -9.26 19.36
CA LEU A 134 -20.10 -8.57 18.71
C LEU A 134 -20.64 -9.39 17.54
N GLY A 135 -21.94 -9.33 17.31
CA GLY A 135 -22.53 -9.84 16.08
C GLY A 135 -22.19 -8.96 14.88
N ALA A 136 -22.15 -9.55 13.67
CA ALA A 136 -21.90 -8.78 12.45
C ALA A 136 -22.94 -7.66 12.21
N ASN A 137 -24.18 -7.89 12.63
CA ASN A 137 -25.29 -6.93 12.53
C ASN A 137 -25.14 -5.76 13.52
N ASP A 138 -24.36 -5.95 14.58
CA ASP A 138 -24.13 -5.00 15.67
C ASP A 138 -22.92 -4.10 15.42
N ASN A 139 -22.40 -4.07 14.18
CA ASN A 139 -21.28 -3.22 13.80
C ASN A 139 -21.75 -1.81 13.37
N PRO A 140 -21.70 -0.79 14.24
CA PRO A 140 -22.11 0.57 13.89
C PRO A 140 -21.18 1.19 12.83
N ALA A 141 -19.88 0.85 12.84
CA ALA A 141 -18.89 1.41 11.93
C ALA A 141 -19.07 0.92 10.47
N ALA A 142 -19.68 -0.25 10.27
CA ALA A 142 -20.02 -0.76 8.94
C ALA A 142 -21.09 0.11 8.26
N ARG A 143 -22.06 0.62 9.04
CA ARG A 143 -23.17 1.46 8.56
C ARG A 143 -22.76 2.88 8.19
N VAL A 144 -21.61 3.35 8.68
CA VAL A 144 -21.09 4.69 8.36
C VAL A 144 -20.36 4.69 7.03
N ARG A 145 -20.87 5.45 6.05
CA ARG A 145 -20.21 5.65 4.75
C ARG A 145 -18.89 6.43 4.92
N LYS A 146 -17.81 5.89 4.36
CA LYS A 146 -16.53 6.62 4.29
C LYS A 146 -16.65 7.83 3.34
N PRO A 147 -16.02 8.98 3.67
CA PRO A 147 -15.92 10.10 2.75
C PRO A 147 -15.34 9.67 1.40
N ARG A 148 -15.86 10.22 0.31
CA ARG A 148 -15.29 9.98 -1.02
C ARG A 148 -13.89 10.59 -1.07
N ARG A 149 -12.90 9.80 -1.45
CA ARG A 149 -11.55 10.31 -1.71
C ARG A 149 -11.63 11.28 -2.88
N GLN A 150 -11.17 12.51 -2.66
CA GLN A 150 -11.01 13.45 -3.76
C GLN A 150 -9.87 12.98 -4.67
N PRO A 151 -9.99 13.18 -5.99
CA PRO A 151 -8.91 12.89 -6.93
C PRO A 151 -7.61 13.58 -6.53
N SER A 152 -6.49 12.92 -6.84
CA SER A 152 -5.19 13.52 -6.65
C SER A 152 -4.98 14.62 -7.71
N LEU A 153 -4.64 15.84 -7.29
CA LEU A 153 -4.18 16.94 -8.16
C LEU A 153 -2.79 16.69 -8.78
N ARG A 154 -2.31 15.43 -8.78
CA ARG A 154 -1.00 15.13 -9.33
C ARG A 154 -1.17 14.88 -10.80
N GLU A 155 -0.41 15.62 -11.59
CA GLU A 155 -0.33 15.46 -13.02
C GLU A 155 1.05 14.94 -13.39
N ALA A 156 1.18 14.36 -14.58
CA ALA A 156 2.49 14.03 -15.13
C ALA A 156 3.29 15.33 -15.31
N LEU A 157 4.52 15.35 -14.80
CA LEU A 157 5.39 16.51 -14.94
C LEU A 157 5.80 16.67 -16.41
N PRO A 158 5.73 17.89 -16.97
CA PRO A 158 6.25 18.14 -18.31
C PRO A 158 7.78 18.01 -18.33
N GLU A 159 8.36 17.74 -19.49
CA GLU A 159 9.80 17.52 -19.67
C GLU A 159 10.65 18.67 -19.10
N ARG A 160 10.27 19.93 -19.36
CA ARG A 160 10.94 21.11 -18.78
C ARG A 160 10.99 21.10 -17.24
N ALA A 161 9.94 20.60 -16.59
CA ALA A 161 9.87 20.53 -15.13
C ALA A 161 10.78 19.42 -14.59
N ILE A 162 10.93 18.32 -15.33
CA ILE A 162 11.92 17.27 -15.02
C ILE A 162 13.33 17.84 -15.20
N ALA A 163 13.60 18.56 -16.30
CA ALA A 163 14.89 19.19 -16.56
C ALA A 163 15.29 20.19 -15.45
N ASP A 164 14.36 21.05 -15.00
CA ASP A 164 14.58 21.96 -13.88
C ASP A 164 14.95 21.21 -12.58
N ILE A 165 14.22 20.12 -12.28
CA ILE A 165 14.49 19.28 -11.10
C ILE A 165 15.89 18.67 -11.20
N VAL A 166 16.25 18.11 -12.35
CA VAL A 166 17.57 17.51 -12.58
C VAL A 166 18.66 18.56 -12.43
N LYS A 167 18.50 19.73 -13.05
CA LYS A 167 19.46 20.84 -12.97
C LYS A 167 19.72 21.28 -11.53
N VAL A 168 18.67 21.55 -10.76
CA VAL A 168 18.82 21.92 -9.35
C VAL A 168 19.51 20.81 -8.56
N THR A 169 19.21 19.54 -8.88
CA THR A 169 19.80 18.40 -8.18
C THR A 169 21.29 18.24 -8.50
N SER A 170 21.71 18.51 -9.75
CA SER A 170 23.11 18.45 -10.17
C SER A 170 23.95 19.61 -9.64
N GLU A 171 23.35 20.80 -9.48
CA GLU A 171 24.08 22.03 -9.13
C GLU A 171 24.07 22.33 -7.63
N THR A 172 23.26 21.62 -6.84
CA THR A 172 23.08 21.93 -5.40
C THR A 172 23.13 20.68 -4.51
N GLY A 173 23.42 20.90 -3.23
CA GLY A 173 23.51 19.84 -2.23
C GLY A 173 24.95 19.41 -1.96
N ASN A 174 25.12 18.55 -0.95
CA ASN A 174 26.45 18.14 -0.49
C ASN A 174 27.01 16.90 -1.20
N ASP A 175 26.20 16.22 -2.02
CA ASP A 175 26.64 15.07 -2.82
C ASP A 175 25.69 14.92 -4.03
N PRO A 176 25.83 15.78 -5.05
CA PRO A 176 24.95 15.81 -6.23
C PRO A 176 24.93 14.50 -7.02
N GLU A 177 26.07 13.80 -7.08
CA GLU A 177 26.20 12.49 -7.74
C GLU A 177 25.20 11.45 -7.19
N LEU A 178 25.15 11.30 -5.85
CA LEU A 178 24.19 10.42 -5.20
C LEU A 178 22.74 10.89 -5.41
N ASP A 179 22.50 12.20 -5.38
CA ASP A 179 21.15 12.74 -5.54
C ASP A 179 20.62 12.51 -6.97
N LEU A 180 21.46 12.68 -7.99
CA LEU A 180 21.15 12.36 -9.38
C LEU A 180 20.91 10.86 -9.57
N LEU A 181 21.72 10.00 -8.96
CA LEU A 181 21.52 8.55 -9.02
C LEU A 181 20.16 8.14 -8.41
N ILE A 182 19.79 8.74 -7.28
CA ILE A 182 18.48 8.54 -6.63
C ILE A 182 17.34 9.00 -7.54
N LEU A 183 17.45 10.19 -8.14
CA LEU A 183 16.43 10.71 -9.05
C LEU A 183 16.29 9.83 -10.30
N ARG A 184 17.41 9.47 -10.92
CA ARG A 184 17.45 8.62 -12.11
C ARG A 184 16.80 7.26 -11.84
N LEU A 185 17.11 6.64 -10.70
CA LEU A 185 16.48 5.40 -10.28
C LEU A 185 14.95 5.54 -10.24
N HIS A 186 14.41 6.64 -9.70
CA HIS A 186 12.97 6.88 -9.68
C HIS A 186 12.36 7.16 -11.04
N LEU A 187 13.04 7.91 -11.90
CA LEU A 187 12.57 8.23 -13.25
C LEU A 187 12.47 6.95 -14.11
N GLU A 188 13.45 6.06 -14.03
CA GLU A 188 13.45 4.83 -14.80
C GLU A 188 12.52 3.76 -14.20
N THR A 189 12.55 3.53 -12.90
CA THR A 189 11.83 2.38 -12.31
C THR A 189 10.42 2.69 -11.85
N ALA A 190 10.07 3.98 -11.79
CA ALA A 190 8.89 4.47 -11.10
C ALA A 190 8.75 3.91 -9.66
N CYS A 191 9.82 3.46 -9.01
CA CYS A 191 9.71 2.72 -7.75
C CYS A 191 9.17 3.60 -6.61
N ARG A 192 8.59 2.94 -5.60
CA ARG A 192 8.30 3.61 -4.33
C ARG A 192 9.62 3.93 -3.62
N GLN A 193 9.66 5.03 -2.87
CA GLN A 193 10.83 5.38 -2.05
C GLN A 193 11.32 4.23 -1.16
N GLY A 194 10.39 3.45 -0.58
CA GLY A 194 10.74 2.26 0.19
C GLY A 194 11.49 1.20 -0.62
N GLY A 195 11.11 0.97 -1.88
CA GLY A 195 11.79 0.00 -2.75
C GLY A 195 13.22 0.42 -3.08
N ALA A 196 13.45 1.69 -3.38
CA ALA A 196 14.80 2.22 -3.60
C ALA A 196 15.66 2.16 -2.34
N LEU A 197 15.10 2.54 -1.18
CA LEU A 197 15.85 2.54 0.09
C LEU A 197 16.28 1.12 0.49
N HIS A 198 15.44 0.10 0.30
CA HIS A 198 15.74 -1.28 0.72
C HIS A 198 16.32 -2.16 -0.40
N ALA A 199 16.77 -1.58 -1.51
CA ALA A 199 17.48 -2.35 -2.54
C ALA A 199 18.91 -2.64 -2.08
N HIS A 200 19.32 -3.91 -2.12
CA HIS A 200 20.65 -4.39 -1.75
C HIS A 200 21.47 -4.74 -2.98
N ARG A 201 22.79 -4.85 -2.84
CA ARG A 201 23.67 -5.15 -3.99
C ARG A 201 23.29 -6.46 -4.70
N HIS A 202 22.81 -7.47 -3.97
CA HIS A 202 22.31 -8.73 -4.54
C HIS A 202 20.96 -8.62 -5.25
N ASP A 203 20.29 -7.47 -5.18
CA ASP A 203 19.03 -7.21 -5.87
C ASP A 203 19.29 -6.71 -7.30
N LEU A 204 20.55 -6.54 -7.69
CA LEU A 204 20.94 -6.18 -9.06
C LEU A 204 21.32 -7.44 -9.83
N ASP A 205 20.56 -7.72 -10.89
CA ASP A 205 20.95 -8.64 -11.95
C ASP A 205 21.61 -7.80 -13.06
N THR A 206 22.94 -7.87 -13.13
CA THR A 206 23.72 -7.09 -14.08
C THR A 206 23.62 -7.60 -15.50
N ASP A 207 23.33 -8.90 -15.67
CA ASP A 207 23.32 -9.55 -16.98
C ASP A 207 21.99 -9.24 -17.69
N GLN A 208 20.89 -9.29 -16.95
CA GLN A 208 19.55 -8.97 -17.46
C GLN A 208 19.16 -7.49 -17.29
N CYS A 209 20.02 -6.68 -16.66
CA CYS A 209 19.75 -5.28 -16.33
C CYS A 209 18.46 -5.09 -15.51
N LEU A 210 18.33 -5.85 -14.42
CA LEU A 210 17.17 -5.80 -13.54
C LEU A 210 17.54 -5.37 -12.12
N ILE A 211 16.60 -4.71 -11.47
CA ILE A 211 16.64 -4.47 -10.02
C ILE A 211 15.42 -5.09 -9.34
N ARG A 212 15.64 -5.88 -8.29
CA ARG A 212 14.58 -6.40 -7.42
C ARG A 212 14.16 -5.34 -6.42
N LEU A 213 12.93 -4.87 -6.55
CA LEU A 213 12.35 -3.83 -5.68
C LEU A 213 11.44 -4.48 -4.63
N HIS A 214 11.70 -4.15 -3.36
CA HIS A 214 10.92 -4.60 -2.22
C HIS A 214 9.77 -3.63 -1.94
N GLU A 215 8.53 -4.07 -2.11
CA GLU A 215 7.33 -3.26 -1.97
C GLU A 215 6.55 -3.54 -0.67
N LYS A 216 5.48 -2.77 -0.45
CA LYS A 216 4.66 -2.90 0.75
C LYS A 216 3.91 -4.23 0.75
N GLY A 217 3.98 -4.96 1.86
CA GLY A 217 3.27 -6.22 2.03
C GLY A 217 4.09 -7.44 1.61
N GLN A 218 5.43 -7.35 1.69
CA GLN A 218 6.38 -8.40 1.30
C GLN A 218 6.32 -8.77 -0.19
N THR A 219 5.69 -7.95 -1.03
CA THR A 219 5.72 -8.13 -2.48
C THR A 219 7.08 -7.69 -3.01
N GLN A 220 7.63 -8.49 -3.93
CA GLN A 220 8.87 -8.19 -4.64
C GLN A 220 8.59 -8.18 -6.13
N ARG A 221 9.35 -7.39 -6.89
CA ARG A 221 9.30 -7.40 -8.35
C ARG A 221 10.66 -7.11 -8.96
N TRP A 222 10.98 -7.84 -10.02
CA TRP A 222 12.07 -7.50 -10.91
C TRP A 222 11.63 -6.38 -11.85
N GLN A 223 12.35 -5.28 -11.83
CA GLN A 223 12.09 -4.10 -12.64
C GLN A 223 13.28 -3.89 -13.58
N PRO A 224 13.05 -3.86 -14.90
CA PRO A 224 14.04 -3.40 -15.87
C PRO A 224 14.61 -2.03 -15.48
N ILE A 225 15.92 -1.89 -15.64
CA ILE A 225 16.69 -0.64 -15.55
C ILE A 225 17.64 -0.55 -16.75
N SER A 226 18.00 0.66 -17.17
CA SER A 226 18.89 0.82 -18.32
C SER A 226 20.27 0.21 -18.05
N PRO A 227 21.00 -0.24 -19.09
CA PRO A 227 22.37 -0.71 -18.92
C PRO A 227 23.28 0.33 -18.26
N THR A 228 23.13 1.62 -18.58
CA THR A 228 23.94 2.66 -17.92
C THR A 228 23.55 2.88 -16.46
N LEU A 229 22.26 2.82 -16.09
CA LEU A 229 21.86 2.87 -14.68
C LEU A 229 22.37 1.66 -13.90
N THR A 230 22.33 0.47 -14.49
CA THR A 230 22.88 -0.76 -13.91
C THR A 230 24.35 -0.58 -13.55
N ARG A 231 25.17 -0.13 -14.52
CA ARG A 231 26.60 0.15 -14.30
C ARG A 231 26.82 1.23 -13.24
N ALA A 232 26.01 2.30 -13.26
CA ALA A 232 26.12 3.38 -12.27
C ALA A 232 25.81 2.90 -10.85
N LEU A 233 24.81 2.04 -10.65
CA LEU A 233 24.48 1.47 -9.34
C LEU A 233 25.57 0.52 -8.83
N VAL A 234 26.15 -0.29 -9.72
CA VAL A 234 27.29 -1.17 -9.40
C VAL A 234 28.50 -0.34 -9.00
N ALA A 235 28.93 0.60 -9.85
CA ALA A 235 30.08 1.47 -9.55
C ALA A 235 29.89 2.28 -8.26
N HIS A 236 28.67 2.78 -8.00
CA HIS A 236 28.33 3.47 -6.76
C HIS A 236 28.52 2.57 -5.53
N PHE A 237 28.04 1.32 -5.60
CA PHE A 237 28.19 0.37 -4.51
C PHE A 237 29.64 -0.07 -4.34
N ASP A 238 30.37 -0.33 -5.42
CA ASP A 238 31.77 -0.75 -5.33
C ASP A 238 32.66 0.35 -4.73
N THR A 239 32.32 1.62 -5.00
CA THR A 239 33.04 2.79 -4.46
C THR A 239 32.69 3.10 -3.01
N ARG A 240 31.43 2.90 -2.60
CA ARG A 240 30.90 3.39 -1.31
C ARG A 240 30.36 2.29 -0.39
N GLY A 241 30.36 1.05 -0.85
CA GLY A 241 29.88 -0.13 -0.14
C GLY A 241 30.91 -0.70 0.81
N ASP A 242 30.46 -1.68 1.57
CA ASP A 242 31.28 -2.48 2.48
C ASP A 242 31.68 -3.83 1.87
N GLY A 243 31.46 -4.01 0.55
CA GLY A 243 31.69 -5.27 -0.17
C GLY A 243 30.66 -6.37 0.11
N ASN A 244 29.72 -6.18 1.04
CA ASN A 244 28.72 -7.20 1.38
C ASN A 244 27.55 -7.17 0.37
N PRO A 245 27.26 -8.24 -0.37
CA PRO A 245 26.14 -8.25 -1.32
C PRO A 245 24.76 -8.05 -0.68
N ALA A 246 24.60 -8.39 0.60
CA ALA A 246 23.37 -8.20 1.36
C ALA A 246 23.19 -6.77 1.90
N SER A 247 24.13 -5.87 1.58
CA SER A 247 24.15 -4.49 2.07
C SER A 247 23.42 -3.55 1.08
N GLN A 248 22.76 -2.50 1.60
CA GLN A 248 21.98 -1.55 0.78
C GLN A 248 22.84 -0.88 -0.30
N ILE A 249 22.31 -0.70 -1.52
CA ILE A 249 23.03 -0.10 -2.67
C ILE A 249 23.34 1.37 -2.42
N LEU A 250 22.31 2.14 -2.05
CA LEU A 250 22.41 3.60 -1.94
C LEU A 250 23.13 3.98 -0.65
N ARG A 251 24.36 4.46 -0.78
CA ARG A 251 25.25 4.85 0.33
C ARG A 251 25.82 6.26 0.23
N TYR A 252 26.05 6.86 1.38
CA TYR A 252 26.86 8.07 1.53
C TYR A 252 28.34 7.78 1.31
N ARG A 253 29.15 8.83 1.12
CA ARG A 253 30.61 8.72 0.98
C ARG A 253 31.31 8.07 2.19
N ASN A 254 30.71 8.16 3.38
CA ASN A 254 31.21 7.52 4.60
C ASN A 254 30.76 6.06 4.75
N GLY A 255 30.22 5.45 3.70
CA GLY A 255 29.78 4.06 3.68
C GLY A 255 28.42 3.79 4.33
N ARG A 256 27.83 4.75 5.06
CA ARG A 256 26.53 4.53 5.71
C ARG A 256 25.40 4.43 4.67
N PRO A 257 24.40 3.55 4.90
CA PRO A 257 23.24 3.46 4.03
C PRO A 257 22.40 4.74 4.06
N VAL A 258 21.82 5.07 2.90
CA VAL A 258 20.90 6.19 2.75
C VAL A 258 19.59 5.88 3.46
N GLY A 259 19.11 6.84 4.26
CA GLY A 259 17.81 6.78 4.91
C GLY A 259 16.78 7.73 4.31
N LYS A 260 15.54 7.66 4.82
CA LYS A 260 14.42 8.55 4.44
C LYS A 260 14.78 10.03 4.47
N ARG A 261 15.61 10.45 5.44
CA ARG A 261 16.02 11.84 5.63
C ARG A 261 16.71 12.44 4.39
N ARG A 262 17.43 11.63 3.60
CA ARG A 262 18.07 12.10 2.36
C ARG A 262 17.04 12.58 1.35
N TYR A 263 15.98 11.81 1.14
CA TYR A 263 14.87 12.20 0.28
C TYR A 263 14.20 13.49 0.76
N ASP A 264 13.92 13.60 2.06
CA ASP A 264 13.32 14.81 2.62
C ASP A 264 14.19 16.04 2.34
N ASN A 265 15.52 15.90 2.41
CA ASN A 265 16.47 16.96 2.09
C ASN A 265 16.50 17.30 0.59
N ILE A 266 16.56 16.30 -0.30
CA ILE A 266 16.52 16.50 -1.77
C ILE A 266 15.27 17.31 -2.13
N TRP A 267 14.10 16.86 -1.70
CA TRP A 267 12.84 17.50 -2.05
C TRP A 267 12.61 18.83 -1.34
N LYS A 268 13.13 19.01 -0.11
CA LYS A 268 13.13 20.33 0.53
C LYS A 268 13.97 21.32 -0.29
N ARG A 269 15.18 20.92 -0.68
CA ARG A 269 16.11 21.74 -1.47
C ARG A 269 15.52 22.11 -2.83
N ILE A 270 15.03 21.13 -3.60
CA ILE A 270 14.37 21.38 -4.88
C ILE A 270 13.25 22.41 -4.75
N ARG A 271 12.40 22.29 -3.72
CA ARG A 271 11.30 23.23 -3.46
C ARG A 271 11.79 24.63 -3.05
N THR A 272 12.93 24.74 -2.39
CA THR A 272 13.54 26.04 -2.09
C THR A 272 14.00 26.77 -3.36
N HIS A 273 14.54 26.04 -4.35
CA HIS A 273 15.02 26.64 -5.60
C HIS A 273 13.93 26.81 -6.67
N LEU A 274 12.91 25.94 -6.68
CA LEU A 274 11.84 25.95 -7.69
C LEU A 274 10.51 26.30 -7.02
N ARG A 275 10.08 27.57 -7.18
CA ARG A 275 8.81 28.06 -6.60
C ARG A 275 7.60 27.21 -7.02
N TRP A 276 7.52 26.83 -8.29
CA TRP A 276 6.44 25.97 -8.80
C TRP A 276 6.45 24.60 -8.09
N ALA A 277 7.64 24.03 -7.83
CA ALA A 277 7.76 22.75 -7.16
C ALA A 277 7.30 22.83 -5.70
N ASP A 278 7.54 23.97 -5.03
CA ASP A 278 7.00 24.23 -3.69
C ASP A 278 5.50 24.45 -3.72
N THR A 279 4.95 25.17 -4.70
CA THR A 279 3.50 25.37 -4.84
C THR A 279 2.75 24.03 -4.91
N HIS A 280 3.23 23.09 -5.73
CA HIS A 280 2.61 21.77 -5.91
C HIS A 280 3.06 20.72 -4.87
N GLN A 281 4.03 21.08 -4.01
CA GLN A 281 4.72 20.18 -3.08
C GLN A 281 5.20 18.89 -3.78
N ILE A 282 6.04 19.08 -4.79
CA ILE A 282 6.63 17.99 -5.57
C ILE A 282 7.46 17.07 -4.66
N SER A 283 7.45 15.78 -4.98
CA SER A 283 8.16 14.71 -4.26
C SER A 283 8.44 13.55 -5.21
N ALA A 284 9.18 12.53 -4.77
CA ALA A 284 9.49 11.33 -5.56
C ALA A 284 8.24 10.63 -6.11
N HIS A 285 7.09 10.79 -5.43
CA HIS A 285 5.83 10.23 -5.88
C HIS A 285 5.31 10.88 -7.17
N TRP A 286 5.66 12.15 -7.44
CA TRP A 286 5.35 12.80 -8.72
C TRP A 286 6.18 12.22 -9.86
N LEU A 287 7.44 11.85 -9.63
CA LEU A 287 8.25 11.15 -10.63
C LEU A 287 7.63 9.80 -10.99
N ARG A 288 7.28 9.01 -9.97
CA ARG A 288 6.55 7.74 -10.16
C ARG A 288 5.27 7.95 -10.98
N HIS A 289 4.46 8.94 -10.64
CA HIS A 289 3.23 9.23 -11.38
C HIS A 289 3.52 9.60 -12.83
N THR A 290 4.52 10.46 -13.05
CA THR A 290 4.93 10.91 -14.38
C THR A 290 5.36 9.74 -15.27
N THR A 291 6.25 8.87 -14.78
CA THR A 291 6.70 7.69 -15.50
C THR A 291 5.52 6.74 -15.80
N LEU A 292 4.68 6.43 -14.81
CA LEU A 292 3.56 5.51 -15.00
C LEU A 292 2.50 6.05 -15.96
N THR A 293 2.17 7.35 -15.90
CA THR A 293 1.27 7.99 -16.86
C THR A 293 1.86 7.98 -18.27
N TRP A 294 3.18 8.20 -18.41
CA TRP A 294 3.83 8.09 -19.71
C TRP A 294 3.75 6.66 -20.25
N VAL A 295 4.09 5.64 -19.45
CA VAL A 295 3.99 4.23 -19.85
C VAL A 295 2.57 3.86 -20.23
N GLU A 296 1.57 4.24 -19.43
CA GLU A 296 0.16 3.95 -19.71
C GLU A 296 -0.30 4.55 -21.05
N ARG A 297 0.11 5.78 -21.37
CA ARG A 297 -0.26 6.46 -22.61
C ARG A 297 0.37 5.87 -23.86
N HIS A 298 1.58 5.31 -23.77
CA HIS A 298 2.33 4.83 -24.93
C HIS A 298 2.28 3.30 -25.09
N PHE A 299 2.11 2.55 -23.99
CA PHE A 299 2.18 1.09 -23.95
C PHE A 299 0.92 0.44 -23.35
N GLY A 300 -0.03 1.23 -22.85
CA GLY A 300 -1.30 0.73 -22.34
C GLY A 300 -1.30 0.36 -20.85
N GLN A 301 -2.50 0.09 -20.34
CA GLN A 301 -2.76 -0.06 -18.91
C GLN A 301 -2.12 -1.32 -18.30
N SER A 302 -2.09 -2.45 -19.03
CA SER A 302 -1.51 -3.71 -18.54
C SER A 302 -0.01 -3.58 -18.27
N ILE A 303 0.73 -2.97 -19.20
CA ILE A 303 2.16 -2.70 -19.05
C ILE A 303 2.38 -1.70 -17.91
N ALA A 304 1.60 -0.62 -17.83
CA ALA A 304 1.70 0.34 -16.73
C ALA A 304 1.42 -0.28 -15.34
N GLN A 305 0.45 -1.19 -15.22
CA GLN A 305 0.16 -1.91 -13.97
C GLN A 305 1.32 -2.81 -13.55
N ARG A 306 1.92 -3.54 -14.50
CA ARG A 306 3.14 -4.34 -14.25
C ARG A 306 4.33 -3.44 -13.89
N TYR A 307 4.54 -2.35 -14.62
CA TYR A 307 5.56 -1.32 -14.35
C TYR A 307 5.38 -0.66 -12.98
N ALA A 308 4.15 -0.63 -12.45
CA ALA A 308 3.84 -0.15 -11.12
C ALA A 308 4.02 -1.20 -10.02
N GLY A 309 4.14 -2.48 -10.36
CA GLY A 309 4.16 -3.56 -9.37
C GLY A 309 2.82 -3.79 -8.69
N HIS A 310 1.71 -3.45 -9.36
CA HIS A 310 0.39 -3.75 -8.86
C HIS A 310 0.15 -5.25 -9.03
N THR A 311 0.27 -6.01 -7.95
CA THR A 311 -0.28 -7.38 -7.87
C THR A 311 -1.80 -7.29 -7.88
N ASP A 312 -2.48 -8.20 -8.58
CA ASP A 312 -3.96 -8.33 -8.64
C ASP A 312 -4.57 -8.52 -7.24
N SER A 313 -4.65 -7.46 -6.43
CA SER A 313 -5.33 -7.49 -5.15
C SER A 313 -6.63 -6.69 -5.25
N SER A 314 -7.69 -7.42 -5.63
CA SER A 314 -9.07 -7.29 -5.11
C SER A 314 -10.10 -6.31 -5.72
N ARG A 315 -9.92 -5.64 -6.87
CA ARG A 315 -11.06 -4.89 -7.48
C ARG A 315 -11.17 -4.85 -9.02
N GLN A 316 -10.23 -5.43 -9.77
CA GLN A 316 -10.24 -5.43 -11.25
C GLN A 316 -10.08 -6.84 -11.86
N ALA A 317 -10.27 -7.88 -11.04
CA ALA A 317 -9.86 -9.26 -11.34
C ALA A 317 -10.73 -10.02 -12.37
N THR A 318 -11.82 -9.43 -12.90
CA THR A 318 -12.68 -10.16 -13.84
C THR A 318 -12.24 -9.98 -15.31
N ILE A 319 -11.41 -8.97 -15.63
CA ILE A 319 -10.90 -8.71 -17.00
C ILE A 319 -9.36 -8.87 -17.10
N SER A 320 -8.62 -8.80 -15.98
CA SER A 320 -7.14 -8.79 -15.99
C SER A 320 -6.45 -10.16 -16.08
N VAL A 321 -7.18 -11.28 -16.01
CA VAL A 321 -6.55 -12.61 -15.99
C VAL A 321 -5.84 -12.95 -17.32
N TYR A 322 -6.35 -12.43 -18.44
CA TYR A 322 -5.88 -12.77 -19.79
C TYR A 322 -4.86 -11.79 -20.41
N THR A 323 -4.56 -10.66 -19.75
CA THR A 323 -3.70 -9.59 -20.28
C THR A 323 -2.58 -9.20 -19.30
N LYS A 324 -1.86 -10.21 -18.81
CA LYS A 324 -0.67 -9.96 -17.98
C LYS A 324 0.50 -9.61 -18.88
N ALA A 325 0.93 -8.36 -18.80
CA ALA A 325 2.14 -7.92 -19.50
C ALA A 325 3.36 -8.78 -19.11
N THR A 326 4.30 -8.97 -20.02
CA THR A 326 5.55 -9.70 -19.79
C THR A 326 6.62 -8.75 -19.23
N GLN A 327 7.74 -9.33 -18.76
CA GLN A 327 8.88 -8.53 -18.32
C GLN A 327 9.61 -7.87 -19.50
N ALA A 328 9.58 -8.50 -20.67
CA ALA A 328 10.20 -7.99 -21.88
C ALA A 328 9.40 -6.80 -22.46
N GLU A 329 8.07 -6.82 -22.39
CA GLU A 329 7.23 -5.64 -22.70
C GLU A 329 7.53 -4.45 -21.78
N VAL A 330 7.76 -4.69 -20.48
CA VAL A 330 8.20 -3.64 -19.55
C VAL A 330 9.59 -3.12 -19.91
N ALA A 331 10.50 -4.00 -20.33
CA ALA A 331 11.82 -3.61 -20.80
C ALA A 331 11.76 -2.79 -22.10
N GLN A 332 10.83 -3.11 -23.02
CA GLN A 332 10.59 -2.33 -24.23
C GLN A 332 10.09 -0.92 -23.89
N ALA A 333 9.14 -0.80 -22.95
CA ALA A 333 8.67 0.49 -22.47
C ALA A 333 9.80 1.32 -21.84
N LEU A 334 10.68 0.70 -21.05
CA LEU A 334 11.87 1.35 -20.51
C LEU A 334 12.85 1.77 -21.61
N SER A 335 13.09 0.93 -22.60
CA SER A 335 13.97 1.26 -23.72
C SER A 335 13.47 2.48 -24.48
N ALA A 336 12.17 2.59 -24.72
CA ALA A 336 11.58 3.78 -25.32
C ALA A 336 11.67 5.01 -24.40
N LEU A 337 11.51 4.84 -23.08
CA LEU A 337 11.60 5.93 -22.11
C LEU A 337 13.02 6.51 -22.00
N THR A 338 14.03 5.65 -22.06
CA THR A 338 15.44 6.00 -21.82
C THR A 338 16.23 6.24 -23.11
N GLY A 339 15.76 5.73 -24.25
CA GLY A 339 16.52 5.66 -25.49
C GLY A 339 17.61 4.58 -25.48
N GLU A 340 17.72 3.78 -24.42
CA GLU A 340 18.74 2.73 -24.29
C GLU A 340 18.17 1.35 -24.63
N THR A 341 18.86 0.60 -25.48
CA THR A 341 18.46 -0.78 -25.80
C THR A 341 18.62 -1.67 -24.58
N HIS A 342 17.56 -2.42 -24.22
CA HIS A 342 17.54 -3.32 -23.07
C HIS A 342 17.69 -4.79 -23.52
N PRO A 343 18.50 -5.63 -22.82
CA PRO A 343 18.74 -7.02 -23.23
C PRO A 343 17.45 -7.83 -23.36
N LEU A 344 16.55 -7.73 -22.38
CA LEU A 344 15.25 -8.45 -22.44
C LEU A 344 14.31 -7.98 -23.56
N ALA A 345 14.40 -6.73 -24.02
CA ALA A 345 13.58 -6.25 -25.14
C ALA A 345 14.09 -6.83 -26.47
N THR A 346 15.41 -6.98 -26.62
CA THR A 346 16.02 -7.56 -27.83
C THR A 346 15.84 -9.08 -27.94
N ALA A 347 15.91 -9.80 -26.81
CA ALA A 347 15.76 -11.25 -26.78
C ALA A 347 14.37 -11.72 -27.25
N GLU A 348 13.31 -11.01 -26.86
CA GLU A 348 11.94 -11.32 -27.29
C GLU A 348 11.77 -11.02 -28.79
N HIS A 349 12.32 -9.92 -29.29
CA HIS A 349 12.28 -9.57 -30.71
C HIS A 349 13.02 -10.61 -31.57
N MET A 350 14.19 -11.09 -31.13
CA MET A 350 14.92 -12.16 -31.81
C MET A 350 14.16 -13.49 -31.78
N THR A 351 13.54 -13.84 -30.65
CA THR A 351 12.75 -15.07 -30.51
C THR A 351 11.53 -15.04 -31.43
N ALA A 352 10.84 -13.90 -31.53
CA ALA A 352 9.73 -13.71 -32.45
C ALA A 352 10.17 -13.84 -33.91
N LEU A 353 11.29 -13.23 -34.30
CA LEU A 353 11.84 -13.34 -35.66
C LEU A 353 12.27 -14.77 -36.00
N LEU A 354 12.90 -15.49 -35.08
CA LEU A 354 13.29 -16.89 -35.28
C LEU A 354 12.07 -17.81 -35.37
N THR A 355 11.04 -17.58 -34.56
CA THR A 355 9.78 -18.34 -34.62
C THR A 355 9.04 -18.08 -35.93
N ALA A 356 8.94 -16.81 -36.36
CA ALA A 356 8.34 -16.46 -37.64
C ALA A 356 9.09 -17.11 -38.82
N ARG A 357 10.43 -17.08 -38.80
CA ARG A 357 11.25 -17.78 -39.80
C ARG A 357 11.04 -19.29 -39.78
N PHE A 358 10.99 -19.90 -38.60
CA PHE A 358 10.75 -21.35 -38.47
C PHE A 358 9.38 -21.76 -39.01
N LEU A 359 8.33 -20.99 -38.70
CA LEU A 359 6.98 -21.21 -39.23
C LEU A 359 6.93 -21.00 -40.75
N GLN A 360 7.63 -20.00 -41.29
CA GLN A 360 7.73 -19.78 -42.73
C GLN A 360 8.43 -20.97 -43.42
N THR A 361 9.55 -21.45 -42.87
CA THR A 361 10.26 -22.62 -43.43
C THR A 361 9.44 -23.92 -43.33
N ALA A 362 8.62 -24.08 -42.28
CA ALA A 362 7.71 -25.21 -42.15
C ALA A 362 6.56 -25.15 -43.17
N HIS A 363 6.08 -23.94 -43.48
CA HIS A 363 5.07 -23.73 -44.52
C HIS A 363 5.63 -24.02 -45.92
N ASP A 364 6.83 -23.52 -46.23
CA ASP A 364 7.48 -23.68 -47.54
C ASP A 364 7.94 -25.13 -47.82
N GLY A 365 8.30 -25.88 -46.77
CA GLY A 365 8.62 -27.32 -46.85
C GLY A 365 7.38 -28.22 -47.04
N ALA A 366 6.21 -27.79 -46.57
CA ALA A 366 4.96 -28.51 -46.76
C ALA A 366 4.40 -28.34 -48.19
N THR A 367 4.58 -27.18 -48.82
CA THR A 367 4.18 -26.93 -50.21
C THR A 367 5.07 -27.65 -51.23
N THR A 368 6.37 -27.75 -50.99
CA THR A 368 7.29 -28.49 -51.87
C THR A 368 7.12 -30.02 -51.82
N SER A 369 6.55 -30.55 -50.72
CA SER A 369 6.26 -31.98 -50.58
C SER A 369 4.95 -32.41 -51.27
N ALA A 370 4.08 -31.46 -51.64
CA ALA A 370 2.79 -31.73 -52.30
C ALA A 370 2.87 -31.77 -53.84
N GLU A 371 3.96 -31.28 -54.44
CA GLU A 371 4.19 -31.34 -55.91
C GLU A 371 5.00 -32.55 -56.37
N ALA A 372 5.50 -33.37 -55.44
CA ALA A 372 6.24 -34.61 -55.75
C ALA A 372 5.36 -35.86 -55.55
N SER A 373 4.27 -35.97 -56.32
CA SER A 373 3.56 -37.25 -56.51
C SER A 373 3.55 -37.59 -58.00
N PRO A 374 4.42 -38.50 -58.48
CA PRO A 374 4.40 -38.94 -59.86
C PRO A 374 3.44 -40.11 -60.05
N ARG A 375 2.40 -39.86 -60.86
CA ARG A 375 1.55 -40.79 -61.63
C ARG A 375 0.68 -41.80 -60.88
#